data_AF-A0A9P6AR43-F1
#
_entry.id   AF-A0A9P6AR43-F1
#
_cell.length_a   1.000
_cell.length_b   1.000
_cell.length_c   1.000
_cell.angle_alpha   90.00
_cell.angle_beta   90.00
_cell.angle_gamma   90.00
#
_symmetry.space_group_name_H-M   'P 1'
#
loop_
_entity.id
_entity.type
_entity.pdbx_description
1 polymer ?
#
loop_
_entity_poly.entity_id
_entity_poly.type
_entity_poly.pdbx_seq_one_letter_code
_entity_poly.pdbx_strand_id
1 'polypeptide(L)'
;MTIQEKGFHTVEKILAVRQRINVAHDLVMALRQQLVAAPVVDSIASRNEIGEITSAIAEQEKVISHLSKQDEDMMATLQLGDPVSFKQLQKMKHHAWFEHQLNMHALKARIITRAVDHSTLQHTSRAIKCHYQSVKGLVAEYNKCQESMKKLRGHQGIPQNALIPPSINMKGLFSLDVDNDIWQDISLADDEFDSDVPPWLGDEMDELKLCWRERHSLEHWFDEELAAMMTLLNSSTDSDMKFFLLEHLQVVCNLGQTWGRSLDALVISDAMAPSLPAQHPLSHSVGLLAEQIQAPAHARPQQSDRPRKLDSNGIESDVDSSDDDEDLELEPAPVLADMDILAASDLICQQCSDDGASDAGSSDWDSSIDL
;
A
#
# COMPACT_ATOMS: atom_id res chain seq x y z
N MET A 1 -5.34 3.43 19.34
CA MET A 1 -6.75 3.00 19.47
C MET A 1 -6.84 1.48 19.53
N THR A 2 -7.32 0.92 20.65
CA THR A 2 -7.46 -0.55 20.82
C THR A 2 -8.62 -1.09 19.96
N ILE A 3 -8.61 -2.38 19.60
CA ILE A 3 -9.69 -2.98 18.78
C ILE A 3 -11.04 -2.89 19.50
N GLN A 4 -11.03 -2.86 20.83
CA GLN A 4 -12.20 -2.63 21.68
C GLN A 4 -12.79 -1.23 21.46
N GLU A 5 -11.96 -0.18 21.44
CA GLU A 5 -12.39 1.19 21.13
C GLU A 5 -12.98 1.27 19.72
N LYS A 6 -12.40 0.54 18.74
CA LYS A 6 -12.93 0.51 17.37
C LYS A 6 -14.32 -0.12 17.32
N GLY A 7 -14.54 -1.24 18.01
CA GLY A 7 -15.84 -1.89 18.09
C GLY A 7 -16.91 -1.03 18.78
N PHE A 8 -16.54 -0.36 19.87
CA PHE A 8 -17.43 0.55 20.58
C PHE A 8 -17.82 1.76 19.71
N HIS A 9 -16.82 2.38 19.07
CA HIS A 9 -17.03 3.50 18.15
C HIS A 9 -17.90 3.12 16.95
N THR A 10 -17.76 1.90 16.43
CA THR A 10 -18.66 1.38 15.38
C THR A 10 -20.10 1.28 15.86
N VAL A 11 -20.35 0.78 17.08
CA VAL A 11 -21.71 0.73 17.66
C VAL A 11 -22.28 2.13 17.87
N GLU A 12 -21.48 3.09 18.32
CA GLU A 12 -21.91 4.48 18.46
C GLU A 12 -22.30 5.11 17.13
N LYS A 13 -21.50 4.87 16.09
CA LYS A 13 -21.82 5.31 14.72
C LYS A 13 -23.12 4.67 14.22
N ILE A 14 -23.36 3.38 14.46
CA ILE A 14 -24.61 2.69 14.10
C ILE A 14 -25.79 3.35 14.82
N LEU A 15 -25.69 3.61 16.12
CA LEU A 15 -26.74 4.29 16.88
C LEU A 15 -27.02 5.69 16.32
N ALA A 16 -25.99 6.46 15.98
CA ALA A 16 -26.14 7.77 15.38
C ALA A 16 -26.82 7.72 14.00
N VAL A 17 -26.44 6.77 13.14
CA VAL A 17 -27.07 6.55 11.83
C VAL A 17 -28.55 6.21 11.99
N ARG A 18 -28.89 5.28 12.88
CA ARG A 18 -30.29 4.90 13.15
C ARG A 18 -31.12 6.03 13.70
N GLN A 19 -30.54 6.87 14.57
CA GLN A 19 -31.21 8.06 15.06
C GLN A 19 -31.54 9.03 13.92
N ARG A 20 -30.60 9.24 12.98
CA ARG A 20 -30.83 10.07 11.80
C ARG A 20 -31.91 9.49 10.87
N ILE A 21 -31.94 8.17 10.68
CA ILE A 21 -33.01 7.48 9.92
C ILE A 21 -34.37 7.76 10.56
N ASN A 22 -34.50 7.60 11.88
CA ASN A 22 -35.75 7.84 12.58
C ASN A 22 -36.23 9.30 12.42
N VAL A 23 -35.33 10.28 12.57
CA VAL A 23 -35.65 11.71 12.38
C VAL A 23 -36.09 12.01 10.95
N ALA A 24 -35.41 11.45 9.94
CA ALA A 24 -35.79 11.63 8.54
C ALA A 24 -37.16 11.01 8.24
N HIS A 25 -37.46 9.83 8.81
CA HIS A 25 -38.75 9.19 8.68
C HIS A 25 -39.88 10.03 9.31
N ASP A 26 -39.66 10.58 10.51
CA ASP A 26 -40.63 11.45 11.19
C ASP A 26 -40.92 12.72 10.34
N LEU A 27 -39.89 13.28 9.71
CA LEU A 27 -40.04 14.44 8.82
C LEU A 27 -40.81 14.10 7.54
N VAL A 28 -40.53 12.95 6.91
CA VAL A 28 -41.32 12.45 5.77
C VAL A 28 -42.78 12.28 6.16
N MET A 29 -43.07 11.70 7.33
CA MET A 29 -44.43 11.54 7.83
C MET A 29 -45.13 12.88 8.07
N ALA A 30 -44.41 13.88 8.61
CA ALA A 30 -44.95 15.23 8.80
C ALA A 30 -45.24 15.93 7.46
N LEU A 31 -44.33 15.85 6.48
CA LEU A 31 -44.54 16.41 5.14
C LEU A 31 -45.71 15.74 4.42
N ARG A 32 -45.86 14.42 4.54
CA ARG A 32 -47.02 13.69 4.00
C ARG A 32 -48.32 14.13 4.66
N GLN A 33 -48.31 14.39 5.96
CA GLN A 33 -49.49 14.91 6.67
C GLN A 33 -49.86 16.33 6.21
N GLN A 34 -48.88 17.20 5.97
CA GLN A 34 -49.08 18.52 5.40
C GLN A 34 -49.67 18.44 3.98
N LEU A 35 -49.16 17.52 3.16
CA LEU A 35 -49.66 17.27 1.82
C LEU A 35 -51.13 16.84 1.81
N VAL A 36 -51.55 16.02 2.77
CA VAL A 36 -52.95 15.60 2.93
C VAL A 36 -53.84 16.74 3.44
N ALA A 37 -53.30 17.65 4.26
CA ALA A 37 -54.04 18.77 4.83
C ALA A 37 -54.15 19.98 3.89
N ALA A 38 -53.37 20.02 2.80
CA ALA A 38 -53.37 21.11 1.85
C ALA A 38 -54.73 21.22 1.12
N PRO A 39 -55.38 22.40 1.11
CA PRO A 39 -56.68 22.56 0.48
C PRO A 39 -56.56 22.45 -1.05
N VAL A 40 -57.42 21.61 -1.65
CA VAL A 40 -57.53 21.44 -3.10
C VAL A 40 -58.19 22.68 -3.70
N VAL A 41 -57.43 23.75 -3.84
CA VAL A 41 -57.85 24.95 -4.59
C VAL A 41 -57.02 24.96 -5.87
N ASP A 42 -57.68 25.07 -7.04
CA ASP A 42 -57.06 25.10 -8.38
C ASP A 42 -56.22 26.37 -8.67
N SER A 43 -55.57 26.92 -7.65
CA SER A 43 -54.64 28.03 -7.77
C SER A 43 -53.26 27.52 -8.16
N ILE A 44 -52.61 28.22 -9.09
CA ILE A 44 -51.22 27.97 -9.50
C ILE A 44 -50.28 27.99 -8.27
N ALA A 45 -50.59 28.83 -7.26
CA ALA A 45 -49.82 28.89 -6.02
C ALA A 45 -49.85 27.56 -5.23
N SER A 46 -51.02 26.94 -5.10
CA SER A 46 -51.19 25.66 -4.39
C SER A 46 -50.50 24.50 -5.12
N ARG A 47 -50.43 24.56 -6.46
CA ARG A 47 -49.72 23.55 -7.26
C ARG A 47 -48.19 23.61 -7.06
N ASN A 48 -47.63 24.81 -6.89
CA ASN A 48 -46.21 24.99 -6.61
C ASN A 48 -45.85 24.48 -5.21
N GLU A 49 -46.66 24.80 -4.20
CA GLU A 49 -46.47 24.33 -2.82
C GLU A 49 -46.54 22.79 -2.70
N ILE A 50 -47.50 22.15 -3.39
CA ILE A 50 -47.57 20.69 -3.48
C ILE A 50 -46.31 20.10 -4.16
N GLY A 51 -45.82 20.76 -5.20
CA GLY A 51 -44.59 20.37 -5.91
C GLY A 51 -43.35 20.43 -5.03
N GLU A 52 -43.21 21.50 -4.24
CA GLU A 52 -42.13 21.69 -3.27
C GLU A 52 -42.16 20.62 -2.18
N ILE A 53 -43.33 20.35 -1.59
CA ILE A 53 -43.50 19.31 -0.56
C ILE A 53 -43.17 17.91 -1.14
N THR A 54 -43.62 17.61 -2.36
CA THR A 54 -43.35 16.33 -3.02
C THR A 54 -41.85 16.16 -3.31
N SER A 55 -41.18 17.23 -3.76
CA SER A 55 -39.73 17.22 -3.97
C SER A 55 -38.97 17.00 -2.66
N ALA A 56 -39.39 17.65 -1.57
CA ALA A 56 -38.80 17.49 -0.24
C ALA A 56 -38.97 16.06 0.31
N ILE A 57 -40.12 15.43 0.09
CA ILE A 57 -40.34 14.01 0.44
C ILE A 57 -39.36 13.11 -0.32
N ALA A 58 -39.22 13.29 -1.64
CA ALA A 58 -38.33 12.48 -2.46
C ALA A 58 -36.85 12.61 -2.04
N GLU A 59 -36.42 13.82 -1.71
CA GLU A 59 -35.06 14.08 -1.21
C GLU A 59 -34.81 13.35 0.12
N GLN A 60 -35.76 13.39 1.04
CA GLN A 60 -35.62 12.73 2.34
C GLN A 60 -35.69 11.19 2.25
N GLU A 61 -36.49 10.64 1.33
CA GLU A 61 -36.49 9.19 1.04
C GLU A 61 -35.14 8.71 0.48
N LYS A 62 -34.46 9.55 -0.30
CA LYS A 62 -33.09 9.28 -0.77
C LYS A 62 -32.08 9.27 0.40
N VAL A 63 -32.20 10.22 1.34
CA VAL A 63 -31.38 10.26 2.56
C VAL A 63 -31.60 9.00 3.40
N ILE A 64 -32.85 8.58 3.59
CA ILE A 64 -33.18 7.35 4.33
C ILE A 64 -32.54 6.14 3.66
N SER A 65 -32.65 6.02 2.33
CA SER A 65 -32.08 4.88 1.59
C SER A 65 -30.56 4.81 1.72
N HIS A 66 -29.86 5.94 1.63
CA HIS A 66 -28.41 6.00 1.85
C HIS A 66 -28.02 5.60 3.28
N LEU A 67 -28.69 6.16 4.29
CA LEU A 67 -28.40 5.86 5.69
C LEU A 67 -28.73 4.41 6.05
N SER A 68 -29.79 3.82 5.49
CA SER A 68 -30.11 2.41 5.69
C SER A 68 -29.03 1.48 5.13
N LYS A 69 -28.52 1.77 3.91
CA LYS A 69 -27.39 1.02 3.35
C LYS A 69 -26.15 1.12 4.25
N GLN A 70 -25.86 2.32 4.76
CA GLN A 70 -24.77 2.53 5.70
C GLN A 70 -24.97 1.73 7.02
N ASP A 71 -26.19 1.64 7.54
CA ASP A 71 -26.52 0.79 8.71
C ASP A 71 -26.25 -0.69 8.42
N GLU A 72 -26.68 -1.18 7.25
CA GLU A 72 -26.49 -2.56 6.81
C GLU A 72 -25.00 -2.93 6.69
N ASP A 73 -24.20 -2.09 6.03
CA ASP A 73 -22.75 -2.32 5.86
C ASP A 73 -22.01 -2.35 7.22
N MET A 74 -22.40 -1.45 8.13
CA MET A 74 -21.83 -1.41 9.48
C MET A 74 -22.27 -2.60 10.33
N MET A 75 -23.52 -3.06 10.20
CA MET A 75 -24.02 -4.25 10.88
C MET A 75 -23.37 -5.54 10.35
N ALA A 76 -23.12 -5.64 9.04
CA ALA A 76 -22.37 -6.73 8.42
C ALA A 76 -20.95 -6.83 8.99
N THR A 77 -20.31 -5.68 9.23
CA THR A 77 -18.99 -5.61 9.88
C THR A 77 -18.98 -6.22 11.28
N LEU A 78 -20.11 -6.12 12.01
CA LEU A 78 -20.26 -6.71 13.36
C LEU A 78 -20.68 -8.18 13.35
N GLN A 79 -20.95 -8.78 12.18
CA GLN A 79 -21.40 -10.18 12.03
C GLN A 79 -22.63 -10.54 12.88
N LEU A 80 -23.49 -9.56 13.18
CA LEU A 80 -24.75 -9.79 13.88
C LEU A 80 -25.74 -10.32 12.83
N GLY A 81 -25.99 -11.63 12.85
CA GLY A 81 -26.72 -12.33 11.79
C GLY A 81 -28.17 -11.85 11.57
N ASP A 82 -28.84 -11.35 12.62
CA ASP A 82 -30.19 -10.79 12.53
C ASP A 82 -30.18 -9.27 12.80
N PRO A 83 -31.07 -8.49 12.16
CA PRO A 83 -31.17 -7.05 12.41
C PRO A 83 -31.56 -6.79 13.88
N VAL A 84 -30.56 -6.42 14.68
CA VAL A 84 -30.73 -6.10 16.10
C VAL A 84 -31.51 -4.80 16.22
N SER A 85 -32.58 -4.76 17.03
CA SER A 85 -33.35 -3.52 17.22
C SER A 85 -32.51 -2.40 17.86
N PHE A 86 -32.82 -1.13 17.58
CA PHE A 86 -32.12 0.03 18.18
C PHE A 86 -32.05 -0.05 19.71
N LYS A 87 -33.17 -0.39 20.36
CA LYS A 87 -33.27 -0.53 21.83
C LYS A 87 -32.40 -1.67 22.36
N GLN A 88 -32.28 -2.75 21.60
CA GLN A 88 -31.44 -3.89 21.97
C GLN A 88 -29.96 -3.56 21.79
N LEU A 89 -29.59 -2.88 20.70
CA LEU A 89 -28.22 -2.40 20.48
C LEU A 89 -27.79 -1.42 21.59
N GLN A 90 -28.68 -0.51 21.98
CA GLN A 90 -28.42 0.44 23.07
C GLN A 90 -28.24 -0.25 24.42
N LYS A 91 -29.00 -1.32 24.70
CA LYS A 91 -28.80 -2.15 25.91
C LYS A 91 -27.51 -2.97 25.85
N MET A 92 -27.16 -3.48 24.67
CA MET A 92 -25.97 -4.29 24.44
C MET A 92 -24.67 -3.48 24.50
N LYS A 93 -24.71 -2.18 24.17
CA LYS A 93 -23.56 -1.27 24.20
C LYS A 93 -22.80 -1.32 25.54
N HIS A 94 -23.50 -1.49 26.65
CA HIS A 94 -22.90 -1.52 27.99
C HIS A 94 -22.83 -2.93 28.60
N HIS A 95 -23.18 -3.97 27.83
CA HIS A 95 -23.24 -5.32 28.34
C HIS A 95 -21.88 -6.01 28.23
N ALA A 96 -21.39 -6.60 29.34
CA ALA A 96 -20.09 -7.28 29.40
C ALA A 96 -19.92 -8.38 28.32
N TRP A 97 -21.00 -9.09 27.97
CA TRP A 97 -20.99 -10.05 26.86
C TRP A 97 -20.51 -9.43 25.53
N PHE A 98 -20.98 -8.22 25.20
CA PHE A 98 -20.63 -7.57 23.93
C PHE A 98 -19.16 -7.13 23.93
N GLU A 99 -18.68 -6.62 25.06
CA GLU A 99 -17.26 -6.34 25.27
C GLU A 99 -16.40 -7.60 25.11
N HIS A 100 -16.80 -8.71 25.75
CA HIS A 100 -16.10 -9.99 25.59
C HIS A 100 -16.13 -10.52 24.16
N GLN A 101 -17.25 -10.34 23.45
CA GLN A 101 -17.37 -10.73 22.05
C GLN A 101 -16.40 -9.93 21.17
N LEU A 102 -16.36 -8.60 21.32
CA LEU A 102 -15.41 -7.73 20.61
C LEU A 102 -13.96 -8.11 20.93
N ASN A 103 -13.66 -8.38 22.21
CA ASN A 103 -12.34 -8.81 22.65
C ASN A 103 -11.95 -10.17 22.06
N MET A 104 -12.89 -11.12 21.98
CA MET A 104 -12.65 -12.42 21.35
C MET A 104 -12.37 -12.26 19.85
N HIS A 105 -13.13 -11.44 19.14
CA HIS A 105 -12.88 -11.16 17.72
C HIS A 105 -11.53 -10.47 17.50
N ALA A 106 -11.18 -9.51 18.36
CA ALA A 106 -9.88 -8.85 18.35
C ALA A 106 -8.72 -9.84 18.51
N LEU A 107 -8.86 -10.75 19.48
CA LEU A 107 -7.88 -11.81 19.73
C LEU A 107 -7.79 -12.78 18.55
N LYS A 108 -8.93 -13.19 17.99
CA LYS A 108 -8.98 -14.06 16.81
C LYS A 108 -8.26 -13.43 15.62
N ALA A 109 -8.52 -12.15 15.33
CA ALA A 109 -7.84 -11.42 14.26
C ALA A 109 -6.32 -11.36 14.48
N ARG A 110 -5.87 -11.10 15.72
CA ARG A 110 -4.44 -11.13 16.08
C ARG A 110 -3.81 -12.50 15.92
N ILE A 111 -4.51 -13.56 16.33
CA ILE A 111 -4.04 -14.95 16.17
C ILE A 111 -3.88 -15.29 14.69
N ILE A 112 -4.87 -14.95 13.86
CA ILE A 112 -4.80 -15.19 12.41
C ILE A 112 -3.61 -14.44 11.80
N THR A 113 -3.45 -13.16 12.12
CA THR A 113 -2.34 -12.34 11.60
C THR A 113 -1.00 -12.98 11.96
N ARG A 114 -0.78 -13.30 13.24
CA ARG A 114 0.46 -13.97 13.69
C ARG A 114 0.69 -15.34 13.07
N ALA A 115 -0.37 -16.11 12.85
CA ALA A 115 -0.26 -17.42 12.22
C ALA A 115 0.17 -17.30 10.75
N VAL A 116 -0.37 -16.31 10.02
CA VAL A 116 0.02 -15.99 8.65
C VAL A 116 1.47 -15.49 8.61
N ASP A 117 1.83 -14.56 9.50
CA ASP A 117 3.21 -14.04 9.60
C ASP A 117 4.19 -15.19 9.89
N HIS A 118 3.87 -16.05 10.85
CA HIS A 118 4.71 -17.20 11.18
C HIS A 118 4.84 -18.17 9.99
N SER A 119 3.75 -18.48 9.30
CA SER A 119 3.78 -19.36 8.11
C SER A 119 4.63 -18.75 6.98
N THR A 120 4.48 -17.46 6.69
CA THR A 120 5.26 -16.78 5.65
C THR A 120 6.75 -16.70 6.01
N LEU A 121 7.08 -16.43 7.28
CA LEU A 121 8.46 -16.50 7.78
C LEU A 121 9.06 -17.91 7.66
N GLN A 122 8.28 -18.96 7.94
CA GLN A 122 8.74 -20.34 7.74
C GLN A 122 8.99 -20.66 6.27
N HIS A 123 8.12 -20.24 5.36
CA HIS A 123 8.29 -20.46 3.93
C HIS A 123 9.51 -19.73 3.36
N THR A 124 9.71 -18.47 3.74
CA THR A 124 10.88 -17.67 3.34
C THR A 124 12.17 -18.26 3.91
N SER A 125 12.20 -18.61 5.19
CA SER A 125 13.36 -19.27 5.82
C SER A 125 13.73 -20.58 5.12
N ARG A 126 12.74 -21.42 4.79
CA ARG A 126 12.95 -22.67 4.04
C ARG A 126 13.49 -22.41 2.63
N ALA A 127 12.92 -21.45 1.92
CA ALA A 127 13.38 -21.07 0.58
C ALA A 127 14.85 -20.59 0.63
N ILE A 128 15.19 -19.72 1.57
CA ILE A 128 16.56 -19.22 1.77
C ILE A 128 17.52 -20.39 2.05
N LYS A 129 17.14 -21.32 2.94
CA LYS A 129 17.97 -22.50 3.25
C LYS A 129 18.21 -23.39 2.02
N CYS A 130 17.17 -23.63 1.21
CA CYS A 130 17.29 -24.39 -0.02
C CYS A 130 18.22 -23.70 -1.03
N HIS A 131 18.06 -22.39 -1.23
CA HIS A 131 18.93 -21.61 -2.11
C HIS A 131 20.38 -21.61 -1.64
N TYR A 132 20.62 -21.36 -0.34
CA TYR A 132 21.96 -21.42 0.25
C TYR A 132 22.64 -22.77 0.00
N GLN A 133 21.92 -23.88 0.22
CA GLN A 133 22.45 -25.22 0.01
C GLN A 133 22.73 -25.53 -1.47
N SER A 134 21.88 -25.01 -2.38
CA SER A 134 22.06 -25.14 -3.82
C SER A 134 23.31 -24.38 -4.30
N VAL A 135 23.46 -23.11 -3.91
CA VAL A 135 24.66 -22.31 -4.21
C VAL A 135 25.91 -22.96 -3.61
N LYS A 136 25.81 -23.50 -2.39
CA LYS A 136 26.90 -24.26 -1.76
C LYS A 136 27.34 -25.48 -2.59
N GLY A 137 26.39 -26.20 -3.17
CA GLY A 137 26.67 -27.28 -4.11
C GLY A 137 27.41 -26.81 -5.36
N LEU A 138 26.92 -25.73 -5.99
CA LEU A 138 27.52 -25.16 -7.20
C LEU A 138 28.97 -24.71 -6.99
N VAL A 139 29.25 -24.02 -5.88
CA VAL A 139 30.61 -23.57 -5.55
C VAL A 139 31.56 -24.77 -5.35
N ALA A 140 31.08 -25.84 -4.70
CA ALA A 140 31.87 -27.05 -4.52
C ALA A 140 32.18 -27.74 -5.87
N GLU A 141 31.20 -27.82 -6.77
CA GLU A 141 31.39 -28.36 -8.12
C GLU A 141 32.36 -27.50 -8.94
N TYR A 142 32.21 -26.18 -8.91
CA TYR A 142 33.12 -25.24 -9.55
C TYR A 142 34.56 -25.42 -9.05
N ASN A 143 34.77 -25.43 -7.73
CA ASN A 143 36.10 -25.60 -7.13
C ASN A 143 36.71 -26.96 -7.49
N LYS A 144 35.89 -28.02 -7.59
CA LYS A 144 36.34 -29.35 -8.06
C LYS A 144 36.78 -29.32 -9.54
N CYS A 145 36.05 -28.62 -10.39
CA CYS A 145 36.45 -28.41 -11.79
C CYS A 145 37.78 -27.63 -11.87
N GLN A 146 37.92 -26.58 -11.06
CA GLN A 146 39.12 -25.77 -10.98
C GLN A 146 40.36 -26.58 -10.55
N GLU A 147 40.22 -27.43 -9.54
CA GLU A 147 41.28 -28.38 -9.14
C GLU A 147 41.64 -29.37 -10.26
N SER A 148 40.65 -29.82 -11.02
CA SER A 148 40.88 -30.70 -12.17
C SER A 148 41.65 -29.98 -13.29
N MET A 149 41.33 -28.71 -13.57
CA MET A 149 42.09 -27.88 -14.50
C MET A 149 43.54 -27.68 -14.04
N LYS A 150 43.77 -27.45 -12.74
CA LYS A 150 45.13 -27.33 -12.18
C LYS A 150 45.98 -28.58 -12.42
N LYS A 151 45.38 -29.77 -12.31
CA LYS A 151 46.07 -31.05 -12.57
C LYS A 151 46.41 -31.25 -14.04
N LEU A 152 45.61 -30.71 -14.96
CA LEU A 152 45.85 -30.82 -16.40
C LEU A 152 46.87 -29.79 -16.93
N ARG A 153 47.20 -28.75 -16.15
CA ARG A 153 48.20 -27.75 -16.54
C ARG A 153 49.56 -28.40 -16.83
N GLY A 154 50.10 -28.14 -18.03
CA GLY A 154 51.37 -28.73 -18.48
C GLY A 154 51.29 -30.18 -18.96
N HIS A 155 50.09 -30.77 -18.94
CA HIS A 155 49.79 -32.09 -19.47
C HIS A 155 48.73 -31.99 -20.59
N GLN A 156 48.61 -33.01 -21.44
CA GLN A 156 47.58 -33.11 -22.49
C GLN A 156 47.47 -31.90 -23.44
N GLY A 157 48.58 -31.21 -23.73
CA GLY A 157 48.60 -30.07 -24.66
C GLY A 157 48.13 -28.74 -24.06
N ILE A 158 47.85 -28.68 -22.75
CA ILE A 158 47.56 -27.41 -22.06
C ILE A 158 48.87 -26.69 -21.73
N PRO A 159 49.06 -25.43 -22.17
CA PRO A 159 50.29 -24.68 -21.89
C PRO A 159 50.48 -24.47 -20.39
N GLN A 160 51.74 -24.45 -19.92
CA GLN A 160 52.06 -24.19 -18.51
C GLN A 160 51.54 -22.83 -18.02
N ASN A 161 51.39 -21.88 -18.95
CA ASN A 161 50.93 -20.51 -18.68
C ASN A 161 49.42 -20.34 -18.85
N ALA A 162 48.65 -21.44 -18.98
CA ALA A 162 47.19 -21.35 -19.04
C ALA A 162 46.63 -20.72 -17.75
N LEU A 163 45.91 -19.60 -17.92
CA LEU A 163 45.19 -18.94 -16.85
C LEU A 163 44.11 -19.89 -16.32
N ILE A 164 44.08 -20.09 -15.00
CA ILE A 164 43.04 -20.88 -14.34
C ILE A 164 42.30 -19.93 -13.40
N PRO A 165 40.96 -19.87 -13.49
CA PRO A 165 40.16 -19.06 -12.59
C PRO A 165 40.47 -19.32 -11.10
N PRO A 166 40.37 -18.30 -10.22
CA PRO A 166 40.55 -18.47 -8.79
C PRO A 166 39.43 -19.36 -8.23
N SER A 167 39.72 -20.01 -7.11
CA SER A 167 38.72 -20.80 -6.37
C SER A 167 37.78 -19.85 -5.63
N ILE A 168 36.48 -20.13 -5.66
CA ILE A 168 35.49 -19.31 -4.97
C ILE A 168 35.50 -19.66 -3.48
N ASN A 169 35.72 -18.66 -2.63
CA ASN A 169 35.60 -18.80 -1.18
C ASN A 169 34.12 -18.76 -0.77
N MET A 170 33.68 -19.75 -0.01
CA MET A 170 32.32 -19.80 0.52
C MET A 170 32.08 -18.77 1.64
N LYS A 171 33.14 -18.43 2.39
CA LYS A 171 33.06 -17.47 3.49
C LYS A 171 32.96 -16.06 2.90
N GLY A 172 31.88 -15.34 3.22
CA GLY A 172 31.63 -14.00 2.67
C GLY A 172 31.00 -14.00 1.27
N LEU A 173 30.69 -15.17 0.69
CA LEU A 173 30.05 -15.21 -0.62
C LEU A 173 28.69 -14.48 -0.64
N PHE A 174 27.96 -14.57 0.48
CA PHE A 174 26.64 -13.98 0.64
C PHE A 174 26.66 -12.58 1.26
N SER A 175 27.83 -12.01 1.56
CA SER A 175 27.91 -10.63 2.08
C SER A 175 27.77 -9.56 1.00
N LEU A 176 27.50 -9.95 -0.27
CA LEU A 176 27.38 -9.05 -1.42
C LEU A 176 28.55 -8.08 -1.52
N ASP A 177 29.75 -8.55 -1.16
CA ASP A 177 30.96 -7.76 -1.29
C ASP A 177 31.35 -7.68 -2.77
N VAL A 178 31.57 -6.46 -3.26
CA VAL A 178 31.96 -6.20 -4.66
C VAL A 178 33.38 -6.71 -4.94
N ASP A 179 34.20 -6.86 -3.90
CA ASP A 179 35.56 -7.37 -4.00
C ASP A 179 35.63 -8.92 -4.11
N ASN A 180 34.49 -9.62 -4.03
CA ASN A 180 34.49 -11.08 -4.13
C ASN A 180 34.89 -11.56 -5.53
N ASP A 181 35.74 -12.58 -5.59
CA ASP A 181 36.25 -13.20 -6.82
C ASP A 181 35.17 -13.69 -7.80
N ILE A 182 33.91 -13.84 -7.36
CA ILE A 182 32.79 -14.20 -8.24
C ILE A 182 32.43 -13.12 -9.26
N TRP A 183 32.84 -11.87 -9.02
CA TRP A 183 32.61 -10.74 -9.92
C TRP A 183 33.74 -10.53 -10.92
N GLN A 184 34.83 -11.30 -10.83
CA GLN A 184 35.92 -11.23 -11.80
C GLN A 184 35.50 -11.95 -13.07
N ASP A 185 35.26 -11.19 -14.14
CA ASP A 185 34.99 -11.75 -15.46
C ASP A 185 36.31 -12.25 -16.07
N ILE A 186 36.62 -13.53 -15.84
CA ILE A 186 37.70 -14.22 -16.55
C ILE A 186 37.09 -14.82 -17.80
N SER A 187 36.65 -13.95 -18.70
CA SER A 187 36.12 -14.33 -19.99
C SER A 187 37.28 -14.87 -20.86
N LEU A 188 36.98 -15.87 -21.71
CA LEU A 188 37.96 -16.44 -22.64
C LEU A 188 38.21 -15.55 -23.88
N ALA A 189 37.67 -14.33 -23.91
CA ALA A 189 37.61 -13.52 -25.11
C ALA A 189 37.67 -12.01 -24.80
N ASP A 190 38.78 -11.50 -24.27
CA ASP A 190 39.01 -10.05 -24.17
C ASP A 190 40.46 -9.67 -24.51
N ASP A 191 40.96 -10.15 -25.66
CA ASP A 191 42.14 -9.55 -26.32
C ASP A 191 41.81 -8.16 -26.94
N GLU A 192 40.67 -7.54 -26.61
CA GLU A 192 40.28 -6.20 -27.08
C GLU A 192 39.99 -5.19 -25.95
N PHE A 193 40.10 -5.57 -24.67
CA PHE A 193 40.02 -4.61 -23.55
C PHE A 193 41.40 -4.11 -23.10
N ASP A 194 42.16 -3.55 -24.04
CA ASP A 194 43.20 -2.60 -23.68
C ASP A 194 42.52 -1.28 -23.27
N SER A 195 42.41 -1.07 -21.96
CA SER A 195 42.41 0.24 -21.27
C SER A 195 41.20 1.18 -21.27
N ASP A 196 40.07 0.90 -21.93
CA ASP A 196 38.88 1.75 -21.75
C ASP A 196 37.92 1.12 -20.74
N VAL A 197 37.90 1.71 -19.54
CA VAL A 197 36.74 1.62 -18.63
C VAL A 197 35.49 1.80 -19.51
N PRO A 198 34.50 0.89 -19.47
CA PRO A 198 33.33 1.01 -20.32
C PRO A 198 32.77 2.44 -20.19
N PRO A 199 32.41 3.13 -21.29
CA PRO A 199 32.06 4.56 -21.25
C PRO A 199 30.96 4.90 -20.22
N TRP A 200 30.14 3.93 -19.83
CA TRP A 200 29.12 4.06 -18.79
C TRP A 200 29.66 4.11 -17.35
N LEU A 201 30.95 3.85 -17.12
CA LEU A 201 31.60 3.75 -15.81
C LEU A 201 32.76 4.76 -15.64
N GLY A 202 33.13 5.51 -16.69
CA GLY A 202 34.38 6.27 -16.73
C GLY A 202 34.29 7.78 -16.97
N ASP A 203 33.14 8.33 -17.36
CA ASP A 203 33.02 9.76 -17.65
C ASP A 203 31.88 10.38 -16.83
N GLU A 204 32.21 11.22 -15.83
CA GLU A 204 31.23 12.00 -15.05
C GLU A 204 30.34 12.87 -15.97
N MET A 205 30.82 13.19 -17.17
CA MET A 205 30.05 13.90 -18.19
C MET A 205 28.95 13.04 -18.84
N ASP A 206 29.08 11.71 -18.82
CA ASP A 206 28.08 10.78 -19.33
C ASP A 206 27.02 10.42 -18.26
N GLU A 207 27.36 10.47 -16.97
CA GLU A 207 26.37 10.35 -15.89
C GLU A 207 25.34 11.50 -15.92
N LEU A 208 25.78 12.73 -16.17
CA LEU A 208 24.87 13.87 -16.35
C LEU A 208 23.96 13.67 -17.58
N LYS A 209 24.49 13.18 -18.70
CA LYS A 209 23.67 12.88 -19.89
C LYS A 209 22.68 11.75 -19.63
N LEU A 210 23.09 10.73 -18.87
CA LEU A 210 22.22 9.63 -18.45
C LEU A 210 21.09 10.14 -17.56
N CYS A 211 21.42 10.99 -16.58
CA CYS A 211 20.45 11.64 -15.70
C CYS A 211 19.46 12.51 -16.50
N TRP A 212 19.94 13.29 -17.48
CA TRP A 212 19.07 14.03 -18.40
C TRP A 212 18.17 13.13 -19.24
N ARG A 213 18.71 12.03 -19.76
CA ARG A 213 17.93 11.06 -20.55
C ARG A 213 16.86 10.38 -19.69
N GLU A 214 17.20 9.99 -18.47
CA GLU A 214 16.27 9.37 -17.53
C GLU A 214 15.20 10.38 -17.09
N ARG A 215 15.58 11.63 -16.80
CA ARG A 215 14.65 12.73 -16.55
C ARG A 215 13.66 12.89 -17.69
N HIS A 216 14.13 12.98 -18.94
CA HIS A 216 13.24 13.10 -20.10
C HIS A 216 12.36 11.87 -20.31
N SER A 217 12.88 10.68 -20.02
CA SER A 217 12.08 9.45 -20.10
C SER A 217 10.96 9.46 -19.08
N LEU A 218 11.23 9.95 -17.86
CA LEU A 218 10.22 10.08 -16.80
C LEU A 218 9.21 11.18 -17.12
N GLU A 219 9.66 12.34 -17.61
CA GLU A 219 8.80 13.44 -18.10
C GLU A 219 7.84 12.95 -19.18
N HIS A 220 8.36 12.29 -20.20
CA HIS A 220 7.56 11.74 -21.30
C HIS A 220 6.56 10.70 -20.81
N TRP A 221 7.00 9.77 -19.94
CA TRP A 221 6.10 8.78 -19.34
C TRP A 221 4.96 9.45 -18.56
N PHE A 222 5.27 10.52 -17.81
CA PHE A 222 4.28 11.28 -17.06
C PHE A 222 3.21 11.90 -17.95
N ASP A 223 3.65 12.57 -19.02
CA ASP A 223 2.75 13.24 -19.95
C ASP A 223 1.84 12.23 -20.68
N GLU A 224 2.40 11.09 -21.09
CA GLU A 224 1.66 10.01 -21.74
C GLU A 224 0.61 9.40 -20.81
N GLU A 225 0.99 9.11 -19.57
CA GLU A 225 0.11 8.50 -18.57
C GLU A 225 -1.03 9.47 -18.18
N LEU A 226 -0.71 10.76 -17.97
CA LEU A 226 -1.71 11.80 -17.71
C LEU A 226 -2.66 11.97 -18.90
N ALA A 227 -2.14 12.01 -20.12
CA ALA A 227 -2.96 12.14 -21.33
C ALA A 227 -3.90 10.94 -21.51
N ALA A 228 -3.41 9.72 -21.25
CA ALA A 228 -4.22 8.50 -21.30
C ALA A 228 -5.35 8.54 -20.25
N MET A 229 -5.04 8.91 -19.00
CA MET A 229 -6.05 9.03 -17.93
C MET A 229 -7.08 10.10 -18.21
N MET A 230 -6.66 11.28 -18.68
CA MET A 230 -7.60 12.35 -19.04
C MET A 230 -8.50 11.93 -20.21
N THR A 231 -7.96 11.21 -21.19
CA THR A 231 -8.76 10.66 -22.31
C THR A 231 -9.78 9.63 -21.82
N LEU A 232 -9.39 8.72 -20.92
CA LEU A 232 -10.28 7.73 -20.31
C LEU A 232 -11.35 8.39 -19.42
N LEU A 233 -10.97 9.40 -18.62
CA LEU A 233 -11.88 10.11 -17.75
C LEU A 233 -12.96 10.85 -18.54
N ASN A 234 -12.57 11.48 -19.65
CA ASN A 234 -13.48 12.21 -20.54
C ASN A 234 -14.38 11.28 -21.36
N SER A 235 -13.91 10.09 -21.71
CA SER A 235 -14.66 9.11 -22.52
C SER A 235 -15.52 8.14 -21.69
N SER A 236 -15.17 7.91 -20.43
CA SER A 236 -15.91 7.01 -19.55
C SER A 236 -17.30 7.58 -19.22
N THR A 237 -18.31 6.70 -19.23
CA THR A 237 -19.66 7.01 -18.73
C THR A 237 -19.89 6.47 -17.32
N ASP A 238 -19.07 5.51 -16.89
CA ASP A 238 -19.22 4.82 -15.60
C ASP A 238 -18.66 5.67 -14.46
N SER A 239 -19.48 5.91 -13.44
CA SER A 239 -19.14 6.74 -12.28
C SER A 239 -18.07 6.09 -11.40
N ASP A 240 -18.09 4.76 -11.26
CA ASP A 240 -17.13 4.05 -10.41
C ASP A 240 -15.74 4.06 -11.07
N MET A 241 -15.68 3.82 -12.38
CA MET A 241 -14.45 3.95 -13.15
C MET A 241 -13.88 5.37 -13.10
N LYS A 242 -14.73 6.42 -13.16
CA LYS A 242 -14.27 7.81 -13.01
C LYS A 242 -13.68 8.07 -11.63
N PHE A 243 -14.28 7.51 -10.58
CA PHE A 243 -13.76 7.64 -9.23
C PHE A 243 -12.36 7.03 -9.12
N PHE A 244 -12.16 5.81 -9.60
CA PHE A 244 -10.84 5.16 -9.60
C PHE A 244 -9.82 5.93 -10.46
N LEU A 245 -10.22 6.44 -11.62
CA LEU A 245 -9.35 7.25 -12.47
C LEU A 245 -8.93 8.56 -11.78
N LEU A 246 -9.83 9.19 -11.02
CA LEU A 246 -9.50 10.40 -10.25
C LEU A 246 -8.57 10.10 -9.08
N GLU A 247 -8.77 8.99 -8.37
CA GLU A 247 -7.87 8.54 -7.30
C GLU A 247 -6.47 8.25 -7.85
N HIS A 248 -6.39 7.55 -8.98
CA HIS A 248 -5.12 7.26 -9.64
C HIS A 248 -4.45 8.54 -10.16
N LEU A 249 -5.23 9.46 -10.74
CA LEU A 249 -4.73 10.77 -11.18
C LEU A 249 -4.14 11.56 -10.01
N GLN A 250 -4.76 11.51 -8.83
CA GLN A 250 -4.23 12.13 -7.62
C GLN A 250 -2.88 11.52 -7.20
N VAL A 251 -2.75 10.19 -7.26
CA VAL A 251 -1.49 9.50 -6.95
C VAL A 251 -0.39 9.93 -7.93
N VAL A 252 -0.71 9.95 -9.23
CA VAL A 252 0.21 10.41 -10.27
C VAL A 252 0.58 11.88 -10.02
N CYS A 253 -0.37 12.79 -9.78
CA CYS A 253 -0.04 14.17 -9.45
C CYS A 253 0.88 14.30 -8.21
N ASN A 254 0.63 13.54 -7.15
CA ASN A 254 1.47 13.55 -5.94
C ASN A 254 2.90 13.05 -6.23
N LEU A 255 3.03 12.00 -7.04
CA LEU A 255 4.32 11.48 -7.48
C LEU A 255 5.09 12.54 -8.28
N GLY A 256 4.41 13.23 -9.20
CA GLY A 256 4.98 14.27 -10.03
C GLY A 256 5.46 15.47 -9.23
N GLN A 257 4.72 15.87 -8.20
CA GLN A 257 5.15 16.93 -7.27
C GLN A 257 6.38 16.52 -6.46
N THR A 258 6.39 15.28 -5.96
CA THR A 258 7.50 14.76 -5.15
C THR A 258 8.78 14.69 -5.98
N TRP A 259 8.69 14.15 -7.19
CA TRP A 259 9.82 14.07 -8.11
C TRP A 259 10.23 15.43 -8.64
N GLY A 260 9.28 16.30 -8.98
CA GLY A 260 9.56 17.67 -9.42
C GLY A 260 10.41 18.42 -8.39
N ARG A 261 10.06 18.35 -7.10
CA ARG A 261 10.86 18.97 -6.02
C ARG A 261 12.28 18.39 -5.93
N SER A 262 12.42 17.06 -6.03
CA SER A 262 13.73 16.41 -6.02
C SER A 262 14.58 16.79 -7.24
N LEU A 263 13.95 16.89 -8.41
CA LEU A 263 14.59 17.26 -9.67
C LEU A 263 14.95 18.76 -9.73
N ASP A 264 14.16 19.64 -9.11
CA ASP A 264 14.45 21.07 -9.00
C ASP A 264 15.56 21.35 -7.98
N ALA A 265 15.67 20.50 -6.94
CA ALA A 265 16.75 20.58 -5.95
C ALA A 265 18.11 20.14 -6.52
N LEU A 266 18.11 19.25 -7.51
CA LEU A 266 19.27 18.94 -8.34
C LEU A 266 19.50 20.13 -9.27
N VAL A 267 20.16 21.18 -8.76
CA VAL A 267 20.59 22.35 -9.55
C VAL A 267 21.62 21.91 -10.59
N ILE A 268 21.17 21.26 -11.65
CA ILE A 268 21.97 20.98 -12.83
C ILE A 268 22.12 22.32 -13.52
N SER A 269 23.28 22.96 -13.32
CA SER A 269 23.55 24.30 -13.83
C SER A 269 23.29 24.34 -15.34
N ASP A 270 22.32 25.16 -15.74
CA ASP A 270 21.79 25.34 -17.10
C ASP A 270 22.87 25.76 -18.13
N ALA A 271 24.09 26.07 -17.66
CA ALA A 271 25.25 26.41 -18.46
C ALA A 271 25.74 25.27 -19.38
N MET A 272 25.31 24.02 -19.18
CA MET A 272 25.71 22.85 -19.98
C MET A 272 24.55 22.16 -20.69
N ALA A 273 23.31 22.66 -20.56
CA ALA A 273 22.18 22.10 -21.27
C ALA A 273 22.33 22.36 -22.78
N PRO A 274 22.40 21.33 -23.64
CA PRO A 274 22.37 21.53 -25.09
C PRO A 274 21.08 22.29 -25.42
N SER A 275 21.20 23.33 -26.25
CA SER A 275 20.13 24.27 -26.60
C SER A 275 18.85 23.56 -27.07
N LEU A 276 18.01 23.19 -26.12
CA LEU A 276 16.71 22.57 -26.32
C LEU A 276 15.64 23.62 -25.99
N PRO A 277 14.50 23.59 -26.71
CA PRO A 277 13.47 24.63 -26.59
C PRO A 277 12.94 24.69 -25.15
N ALA A 278 12.76 25.91 -24.64
CA ALA A 278 12.33 26.22 -23.28
C ALA A 278 11.18 25.30 -22.83
N GLN A 279 11.48 24.41 -21.88
CA GLN A 279 10.53 23.45 -21.36
C GLN A 279 9.73 24.07 -20.22
N HIS A 280 8.44 23.77 -20.16
CA HIS A 280 7.60 24.10 -19.01
C HIS A 280 7.94 23.12 -17.89
N PRO A 281 8.28 23.58 -16.68
CA PRO A 281 8.59 22.69 -15.57
C PRO A 281 7.37 21.83 -15.23
N LEU A 282 7.56 20.51 -15.13
CA LEU A 282 6.56 19.51 -14.70
C LEU A 282 5.72 19.99 -13.50
N SER A 283 6.38 20.68 -12.56
CA SER A 283 5.77 21.27 -11.37
C SER A 283 4.58 22.20 -11.68
N HIS A 284 4.65 22.96 -12.78
CA HIS A 284 3.60 23.88 -13.19
C HIS A 284 2.39 23.15 -13.82
N SER A 285 2.65 22.15 -14.66
CA SER A 285 1.60 21.35 -15.30
C SER A 285 0.81 20.53 -14.27
N VAL A 286 1.52 19.92 -13.32
CA VAL A 286 0.94 19.14 -12.22
C VAL A 286 0.19 20.04 -11.22
N GLY A 287 0.69 21.25 -10.96
CA GLY A 287 0.03 22.23 -10.09
C GLY A 287 -1.36 22.65 -10.61
N LEU A 288 -1.46 22.98 -11.90
CA LEU A 288 -2.74 23.36 -12.53
C LEU A 288 -3.77 22.22 -12.50
N LEU A 289 -3.33 20.98 -12.73
CA LEU A 289 -4.20 19.80 -12.68
C LEU A 289 -4.67 19.48 -11.26
N ALA A 290 -3.78 19.57 -10.26
CA ALA A 290 -4.16 19.38 -8.86
C ALA A 290 -5.21 20.39 -8.39
N GLU A 291 -5.06 21.65 -8.81
CA GLU A 291 -6.04 22.72 -8.55
C GLU A 291 -7.38 22.42 -9.23
N GLN A 292 -7.35 21.85 -10.44
CA GLN A 292 -8.54 21.47 -11.21
C GLN A 292 -9.26 20.21 -10.67
N ILE A 293 -8.54 19.31 -10.00
CA ILE A 293 -9.08 18.13 -9.29
C ILE A 293 -9.70 18.55 -7.95
N GLN A 294 -9.16 19.59 -7.29
CA GLN A 294 -9.69 20.12 -6.03
C GLN A 294 -10.84 21.15 -6.21
N ALA A 295 -10.87 21.86 -7.35
CA ALA A 295 -11.88 22.88 -7.65
C ALA A 295 -13.37 22.41 -7.67
N PRO A 296 -13.76 21.15 -7.99
CA PRO A 296 -15.16 20.74 -7.98
C PRO A 296 -15.73 20.57 -6.56
N ALA A 297 -14.88 20.49 -5.52
CA ALA A 297 -15.33 20.27 -4.15
C ALA A 297 -15.91 21.54 -3.48
N HIS A 298 -15.62 22.74 -4.01
CA HIS A 298 -16.02 24.01 -3.38
C HIS A 298 -16.96 24.89 -4.23
N ALA A 299 -17.23 24.55 -5.49
CA ALA A 299 -18.10 25.34 -6.35
C ALA A 299 -19.58 24.93 -6.23
N ARG A 300 -20.25 25.39 -5.16
CA ARG A 300 -21.71 25.51 -5.13
C ARG A 300 -22.10 26.73 -6.00
N PRO A 301 -22.98 26.61 -7.01
CA PRO A 301 -23.30 27.75 -7.88
C PRO A 301 -24.07 28.82 -7.11
N GLN A 302 -23.47 30.02 -6.95
CA GLN A 302 -24.20 31.24 -6.60
C GLN A 302 -24.74 31.90 -7.88
N GLN A 303 -26.05 32.11 -7.94
CA GLN A 303 -26.72 32.89 -8.97
C GLN A 303 -26.58 34.40 -8.67
N SER A 304 -26.23 35.14 -9.72
CA SER A 304 -25.97 36.57 -9.80
C SER A 304 -27.26 37.43 -9.85
N ASP A 305 -27.32 38.41 -8.95
CA ASP A 305 -27.85 39.79 -8.99
C ASP A 305 -29.28 40.16 -9.46
N ARG A 306 -30.06 40.69 -8.49
CA ARG A 306 -30.89 41.92 -8.63
C ARG A 306 -30.89 42.74 -7.32
N PRO A 307 -31.08 44.08 -7.38
CA PRO A 307 -30.49 45.02 -6.42
C PRO A 307 -31.33 45.33 -5.16
N ARG A 308 -30.57 45.78 -4.15
CA ARG A 308 -30.89 46.18 -2.77
C ARG A 308 -32.19 46.96 -2.53
N LYS A 309 -32.85 46.63 -1.43
CA LYS A 309 -33.41 47.61 -0.50
C LYS A 309 -32.95 47.26 0.92
N LEU A 310 -32.40 48.26 1.61
CA LEU A 310 -31.90 48.21 2.99
C LEU A 310 -33.03 47.80 3.95
N ASP A 311 -32.71 47.04 5.00
CA ASP A 311 -32.71 47.56 6.37
C ASP A 311 -32.05 46.60 7.39
N SER A 312 -31.25 47.26 8.22
CA SER A 312 -30.53 46.99 9.47
C SER A 312 -30.87 45.83 10.43
N ASN A 313 -29.80 45.43 11.16
CA ASN A 313 -29.64 44.76 12.47
C ASN A 313 -29.10 43.32 12.33
N GLY A 314 -27.87 42.95 12.71
CA GLY A 314 -27.00 43.45 13.77
C GLY A 314 -27.18 42.59 15.02
N ILE A 315 -26.30 41.58 15.20
CA ILE A 315 -25.75 41.06 16.49
C ILE A 315 -24.74 39.95 16.15
N GLU A 316 -23.56 40.12 16.73
CA GLU A 316 -22.38 39.27 16.76
C GLU A 316 -22.61 38.02 17.63
N SER A 317 -21.91 36.91 17.36
CA SER A 317 -21.23 36.14 18.42
C SER A 317 -20.33 35.04 17.85
N ASP A 318 -19.11 35.06 18.36
CA ASP A 318 -17.92 34.26 18.09
C ASP A 318 -17.98 32.78 18.54
N VAL A 319 -16.85 32.09 18.28
CA VAL A 319 -16.27 30.88 18.93
C VAL A 319 -16.98 29.53 18.61
N ASP A 320 -16.33 28.41 18.25
CA ASP A 320 -14.98 27.93 18.56
C ASP A 320 -14.57 26.84 17.54
N SER A 321 -13.37 26.94 16.98
CA SER A 321 -12.75 25.92 16.10
C SER A 321 -11.56 25.35 16.85
N SER A 322 -11.77 24.24 17.57
CA SER A 322 -10.69 23.48 18.18
C SER A 322 -10.14 22.50 17.13
N ASP A 323 -9.18 22.97 16.35
CA ASP A 323 -8.21 22.13 15.65
C ASP A 323 -7.12 21.74 16.66
N ASP A 324 -7.28 20.56 17.27
CA ASP A 324 -6.19 19.89 17.99
C ASP A 324 -5.48 18.95 17.00
N ASP A 325 -4.54 19.52 16.25
CA ASP A 325 -3.47 18.80 15.57
C ASP A 325 -2.46 18.31 16.61
N GLU A 326 -2.73 17.15 17.21
CA GLU A 326 -1.73 16.42 17.98
C GLU A 326 -0.75 15.76 16.97
N ASP A 327 0.37 16.46 16.74
CA ASP A 327 1.62 15.96 16.20
C ASP A 327 2.03 14.68 16.96
N LEU A 328 1.67 13.52 16.41
CA LEU A 328 2.23 12.24 16.83
C LEU A 328 3.66 12.16 16.30
N GLU A 329 4.62 12.65 17.10
CA GLU A 329 6.00 12.19 17.08
C GLU A 329 5.98 10.65 17.22
N LEU A 330 6.04 9.96 16.08
CA LEU A 330 6.31 8.54 16.02
C LEU A 330 7.75 8.34 16.51
N GLU A 331 7.89 8.07 17.80
CA GLU A 331 9.06 7.42 18.36
C GLU A 331 9.47 6.27 17.42
N PRO A 332 10.71 6.27 16.89
CA PRO A 332 11.16 5.18 16.05
C PRO A 332 11.05 3.90 16.86
N ALA A 333 10.29 2.94 16.33
CA ALA A 333 10.22 1.59 16.88
C ALA A 333 11.63 1.13 17.23
N PRO A 334 11.86 0.51 18.41
CA PRO A 334 13.18 0.03 18.75
C PRO A 334 13.61 -0.90 17.63
N VAL A 335 14.63 -0.46 16.89
CA VAL A 335 15.43 -1.30 16.04
C VAL A 335 15.78 -2.48 16.92
N LEU A 336 15.22 -3.65 16.58
CA LEU A 336 15.71 -4.93 17.09
C LEU A 336 17.14 -5.03 16.56
N ALA A 337 18.05 -4.38 17.29
CA ALA A 337 19.47 -4.50 17.12
C ALA A 337 19.79 -5.99 17.24
N ASP A 338 20.34 -6.54 16.16
CA ASP A 338 21.29 -7.63 16.18
C ASP A 338 20.95 -8.80 17.12
N MET A 339 19.77 -9.40 16.95
CA MET A 339 19.68 -10.83 17.26
C MET A 339 20.35 -11.58 16.13
N ASP A 340 21.63 -11.87 16.33
CA ASP A 340 22.47 -12.79 15.59
C ASP A 340 21.67 -13.97 14.99
N ILE A 341 21.27 -13.81 13.73
CA ILE A 341 20.59 -14.85 12.94
C ILE A 341 21.50 -16.09 12.81
N LEU A 342 22.81 -15.91 12.96
CA LEU A 342 23.79 -16.99 13.01
C LEU A 342 23.75 -17.79 14.35
N ALA A 343 23.52 -17.13 15.48
CA ALA A 343 23.45 -17.81 16.78
C ALA A 343 22.20 -18.69 16.93
N ALA A 344 21.08 -18.30 16.30
CA ALA A 344 19.87 -19.11 16.28
C ALA A 344 20.00 -20.38 15.41
N SER A 345 20.84 -20.35 14.37
CA SER A 345 21.10 -21.52 13.53
C SER A 345 21.91 -22.59 14.27
N ASP A 346 22.88 -22.19 15.11
CA ASP A 346 23.71 -23.13 15.86
C ASP A 346 22.94 -23.79 17.02
N LEU A 347 21.98 -23.08 17.64
CA LEU A 347 21.13 -23.62 18.71
C LEU A 347 20.17 -24.72 18.23
N ILE A 348 19.71 -24.61 16.98
CA ILE A 348 18.78 -25.59 16.36
C ILE A 348 19.53 -26.85 15.91
N CYS A 349 20.81 -26.74 15.52
CA CYS A 349 21.62 -27.90 15.14
C CYS A 349 22.04 -28.77 16.34
N GLN A 350 22.18 -28.20 17.53
CA GLN A 350 22.58 -28.93 18.74
C GLN A 350 21.46 -29.79 19.35
N GLN A 351 20.19 -29.44 19.13
CA GLN A 351 19.05 -30.21 19.65
C GLN A 351 18.70 -31.46 18.83
N CYS A 352 19.22 -31.62 17.61
CA CYS A 352 18.96 -32.81 16.77
C CYS A 352 20.01 -33.92 16.89
N SER A 353 21.06 -33.75 17.70
CA SER A 353 22.16 -34.74 17.79
C SER A 353 22.15 -35.57 19.07
N ASP A 354 21.19 -35.36 19.98
CA ASP A 354 21.22 -35.96 21.32
C ASP A 354 20.05 -36.92 21.62
N ASP A 355 19.43 -37.48 20.59
CA ASP A 355 18.45 -38.57 20.74
C ASP A 355 19.07 -39.93 20.39
N GLY A 356 19.57 -40.61 21.42
CA GLY A 356 19.29 -42.05 21.58
C GLY A 356 20.36 -43.05 21.14
N ALA A 357 21.52 -43.04 21.80
CA ALA A 357 22.39 -44.22 21.90
C ALA A 357 22.19 -44.91 23.27
N SER A 358 21.20 -45.80 23.36
CA SER A 358 21.16 -46.92 24.32
C SER A 358 19.87 -47.72 24.14
N ASP A 359 19.95 -48.95 23.64
CA ASP A 359 19.67 -50.10 24.51
C ASP A 359 20.17 -51.42 23.89
N ALA A 360 20.84 -52.20 24.71
CA ALA A 360 21.35 -53.52 24.40
C ALA A 360 20.33 -54.55 24.92
N GLY A 361 19.64 -55.24 24.02
CA GLY A 361 18.64 -56.25 24.35
C GLY A 361 18.92 -57.57 23.65
N SER A 362 19.48 -58.50 24.41
CA SER A 362 19.72 -59.91 24.08
C SER A 362 18.41 -60.71 23.91
N SER A 363 18.28 -61.47 22.81
CA SER A 363 17.53 -62.73 22.67
C SER A 363 17.69 -63.20 21.23
N ASP A 364 18.51 -64.19 20.89
CA ASP A 364 18.34 -65.63 21.14
C ASP A 364 16.99 -66.15 20.60
N TRP A 365 16.96 -66.42 19.30
CA TRP A 365 16.04 -67.36 18.66
C TRP A 365 16.78 -68.18 17.61
N ASP A 366 17.10 -69.38 18.07
CA ASP A 366 17.38 -70.60 17.33
C ASP A 366 16.22 -71.00 16.40
N SER A 367 16.54 -71.87 15.45
CA SER A 367 15.68 -72.82 14.71
C SER A 367 15.24 -72.53 13.26
N SER A 368 15.57 -73.53 12.44
CA SER A 368 14.94 -74.00 11.20
C SER A 368 15.27 -73.30 9.87
N ILE A 369 16.36 -73.77 9.27
CA ILE A 369 16.43 -74.04 7.83
C ILE A 369 15.96 -75.49 7.61
N ASP A 370 14.88 -75.65 6.85
CA ASP A 370 14.51 -76.90 6.19
C ASP A 370 14.60 -76.68 4.67
N LEU A 371 15.41 -77.54 4.04
CA LEU A 371 15.47 -78.01 2.64
C LEU A 371 15.37 -76.99 1.48
#